data_AF-A0A2V4HQH0-F1
#
_entry.id   AF-A0A2V4HQH0-F1
#
_cell.length_a   1.000
_cell.length_b   1.000
_cell.length_c   1.000
_cell.angle_alpha   90.00
_cell.angle_beta   90.00
_cell.angle_gamma   90.00
#
_symmetry.space_group_name_H-M   'P 1'
#
loop_
_entity.id
_entity.type
_entity.pdbx_description
1 polymer ?
#
loop_
_entity_poly.entity_id
_entity_poly.type
_entity_poly.pdbx_seq_one_letter_code
_entity_poly.pdbx_strand_id
1 'polypeptide(L)'
;MPELALYKVKLLDEFEAREDDWSFGHFERRLIQVKPAANYQDAKGIIKAAHLANNWPNPVKRYLLSNYRAHGNVSSELTETFMQVLASLTPQEMQMWKLSREGHLT
;
A
#
# COMPACT_ATOMS: atom_id res chain seq x y z
N MET A 1 -4.37 18.70 6.43
CA MET A 1 -3.57 17.58 5.87
C MET A 1 -2.38 18.17 5.14
N PRO A 2 -1.18 17.59 5.22
CA PRO A 2 -0.09 18.01 4.36
C PRO A 2 -0.52 17.85 2.89
N GLU A 3 -0.32 18.89 2.09
CA GLU A 3 -0.64 18.85 0.66
C GLU A 3 0.29 17.84 -0.03
N LEU A 4 -0.31 16.78 -0.59
CA LEU A 4 0.46 15.81 -1.38
C LEU A 4 0.88 16.48 -2.68
N ALA A 5 2.18 16.40 -3.00
CA ALA A 5 2.68 16.85 -4.29
C ALA A 5 1.91 16.19 -5.44
N LEU A 6 1.62 16.95 -6.50
CA LEU A 6 0.75 16.53 -7.61
C LEU A 6 1.14 15.17 -8.22
N TYR A 7 2.43 14.85 -8.32
CA TYR A 7 2.87 13.57 -8.86
C TYR A 7 2.48 12.38 -7.96
N LYS A 8 2.41 12.58 -6.63
CA LYS A 8 1.96 11.56 -5.67
C LYS A 8 0.47 11.31 -5.84
N VAL A 9 -0.32 12.37 -6.00
CA VAL A 9 -1.76 12.29 -6.27
C VAL A 9 -2.01 11.53 -7.57
N LYS A 10 -1.37 11.93 -8.67
CA LYS A 10 -1.50 11.24 -9.96
C LYS A 10 -1.09 9.77 -9.90
N LEU A 11 -0.03 9.44 -9.16
CA LEU A 11 0.39 8.06 -8.95
C LEU A 11 -0.66 7.28 -8.17
N LEU A 12 -1.22 7.84 -7.10
CA LEU A 12 -2.26 7.20 -6.31
C LEU A 12 -3.55 7.02 -7.12
N ASP A 13 -3.98 8.03 -7.88
CA ASP A 13 -5.14 7.94 -8.78
C ASP A 13 -4.95 6.84 -9.83
N GLU A 14 -3.75 6.72 -10.42
CA GLU A 14 -3.43 5.65 -11.37
C GLU A 14 -3.65 4.27 -10.74
N PHE A 15 -3.16 4.04 -9.52
CA PHE A 15 -3.27 2.73 -8.86
C PHE A 15 -4.63 2.48 -8.21
N GLU A 16 -5.37 3.52 -7.84
CA GLU A 16 -6.75 3.40 -7.37
C GLU A 16 -7.68 2.88 -8.46
N ALA A 17 -7.45 3.31 -9.71
CA ALA A 17 -8.22 2.88 -10.88
C ALA A 17 -7.78 1.53 -11.47
N ARG A 18 -6.72 0.90 -10.94
CA ARG A 18 -6.20 -0.37 -11.47
C ARG A 18 -6.98 -1.57 -10.95
N GLU A 19 -7.43 -2.41 -11.88
CA GLU A 19 -8.14 -3.67 -11.59
C GLU A 19 -7.26 -4.91 -11.80
N ASP A 20 -6.04 -4.75 -12.34
CA ASP A 20 -5.12 -5.84 -12.64
C ASP A 20 -4.35 -6.35 -11.41
N ASP A 21 -3.62 -7.47 -11.56
CA ASP A 21 -2.90 -8.12 -10.46
C ASP A 21 -1.56 -7.47 -10.09
N TRP A 22 -1.60 -6.19 -9.73
CA TRP A 22 -0.41 -5.44 -9.37
C TRP A 22 0.03 -5.65 -7.90
N SER A 23 1.30 -5.37 -7.64
CA SER A 23 1.96 -5.55 -6.33
C SER A 23 2.78 -4.32 -5.93
N PHE A 24 3.26 -4.25 -4.68
CA PHE A 24 4.09 -3.16 -4.17
C PHE A 24 5.28 -2.82 -5.10
N GLY A 25 5.91 -3.83 -5.71
CA GLY A 25 7.01 -3.63 -6.66
C GLY A 25 6.59 -2.91 -7.95
N HIS A 26 5.34 -3.09 -8.40
CA HIS A 26 4.79 -2.32 -9.53
C HIS A 26 4.62 -0.85 -9.15
N PHE A 27 4.13 -0.58 -7.94
CA PHE A 27 4.00 0.78 -7.40
C PHE A 27 5.36 1.48 -7.29
N GLU A 28 6.35 0.83 -6.69
CA GLU A 28 7.70 1.36 -6.53
C GLU A 28 8.37 1.63 -7.88
N ARG A 29 8.26 0.70 -8.83
CA ARG A 29 8.78 0.90 -10.19
C ARG A 29 8.12 2.09 -10.87
N ARG A 30 6.80 2.21 -10.75
CA ARG A 30 6.06 3.31 -11.36
C ARG A 30 6.41 4.66 -10.72
N LEU A 31 6.62 4.70 -9.40
CA LEU A 31 7.13 5.87 -8.69
C LEU A 31 8.47 6.33 -9.26
N ILE A 32 9.42 5.40 -9.46
CA ILE A 32 10.74 5.71 -10.04
C ILE A 32 10.59 6.25 -11.47
N GLN A 33 9.66 5.71 -12.27
CA GLN A 33 9.43 6.21 -13.63
C GLN A 33 8.92 7.66 -13.65
N VAL A 34 8.00 8.03 -12.76
CA VAL A 34 7.43 9.39 -12.72
C VAL A 34 8.30 10.37 -11.91
N LYS A 35 9.15 9.86 -11.03
CA LYS A 35 10.10 10.61 -10.21
C LYS A 35 11.41 9.82 -10.07
N PRO A 36 12.37 9.97 -11.02
CA PRO A 36 13.60 9.17 -11.06
C PRO A 36 14.48 9.20 -9.81
N ALA A 37 14.38 10.26 -8.99
CA ALA A 37 15.12 10.38 -7.74
C ALA A 37 14.44 9.68 -6.54
N ALA A 38 13.22 9.17 -6.71
CA ALA A 38 12.48 8.50 -5.66
C ALA A 38 12.99 7.07 -5.45
N ASN A 39 12.71 6.51 -4.28
CA ASN A 39 13.03 5.13 -3.94
C ASN A 39 11.88 4.47 -3.14
N TYR A 40 12.11 3.26 -2.65
CA TYR A 40 11.11 2.49 -1.92
C TYR A 40 10.67 3.16 -0.59
N GLN A 41 11.52 3.96 0.07
CA GLN A 41 11.15 4.73 1.25
C GLN A 41 10.13 5.83 0.90
N ASP A 42 10.30 6.48 -0.26
CA ASP A 42 9.31 7.44 -0.76
C ASP A 42 7.96 6.77 -1.01
N ALA A 43 7.96 5.54 -1.54
CA ALA A 43 6.73 4.78 -1.76
C ALA A 43 5.99 4.53 -0.43
N LYS A 44 6.69 4.07 0.61
CA LYS A 44 6.11 3.87 1.95
C LYS A 44 5.56 5.17 2.53
N GLY A 45 6.30 6.27 2.38
CA GLY A 45 5.85 7.60 2.81
C GLY A 45 4.57 8.05 2.08
N ILE A 46 4.44 7.76 0.78
CA ILE A 46 3.23 8.05 0.01
C ILE A 46 2.05 7.21 0.51
N ILE A 47 2.23 5.91 0.70
CA ILE A 47 1.17 5.00 1.19
C ILE A 47 0.70 5.39 2.58
N LYS A 48 1.62 5.72 3.49
CA LYS A 48 1.29 6.22 4.83
C LYS A 48 0.50 7.53 4.77
N ALA A 49 0.92 8.47 3.92
CA ALA A 49 0.23 9.74 3.77
C ALA A 49 -1.17 9.59 3.16
N ALA A 50 -1.35 8.69 2.18
CA ALA A 50 -2.65 8.36 1.60
C ALA A 50 -3.61 7.80 2.66
N HIS A 51 -3.14 6.86 3.47
CA HIS A 51 -3.92 6.28 4.57
C HIS A 51 -4.33 7.33 5.61
N LEU A 52 -3.40 8.18 6.05
CA LEU A 52 -3.69 9.28 6.99
C LEU A 52 -4.68 10.31 6.42
N ALA A 53 -4.73 10.46 5.10
CA ALA A 53 -5.71 11.29 4.42
C ALA A 53 -7.08 10.62 4.27
N ASN A 54 -7.23 9.35 4.67
CA ASN A 54 -8.41 8.52 4.44
C ASN A 54 -8.85 8.53 2.96
N ASN A 55 -7.87 8.58 2.05
CA ASN A 55 -8.05 8.59 0.61
C ASN A 55 -7.24 7.45 -0.02
N TRP A 56 -7.64 7.04 -1.23
CA TRP A 56 -7.02 5.95 -2.00
C TRP A 56 -6.89 4.62 -1.22
N PRO A 57 -8.01 4.02 -0.79
CA PRO A 57 -7.99 2.78 -0.02
C PRO A 57 -7.39 1.60 -0.79
N ASN A 58 -7.52 1.57 -2.13
CA ASN A 58 -7.05 0.45 -2.95
C ASN A 58 -5.51 0.35 -3.00
N PRO A 59 -4.75 1.40 -3.36
CA PRO A 59 -3.30 1.32 -3.37
C PRO A 59 -2.73 1.14 -1.97
N VAL A 60 -3.33 1.75 -0.94
CA VAL A 60 -2.90 1.54 0.45
C VAL A 60 -3.01 0.05 0.81
N LYS A 61 -4.20 -0.53 0.65
CA LYS A 61 -4.46 -1.93 0.97
C LYS A 61 -3.54 -2.86 0.18
N ARG A 62 -3.53 -2.73 -1.15
CA ARG A 62 -2.82 -3.68 -2.02
C ARG A 62 -1.30 -3.57 -1.94
N TYR A 63 -0.75 -2.36 -1.76
CA TYR A 63 0.67 -2.19 -1.50
C TYR A 63 1.09 -2.95 -0.23
N LEU A 64 0.37 -2.74 0.87
CA LEU A 64 0.70 -3.35 2.15
C LEU A 64 0.55 -4.87 2.14
N LEU A 65 -0.56 -5.40 1.61
CA LEU A 65 -0.81 -6.85 1.62
C LEU A 65 0.14 -7.60 0.68
N SER A 66 0.47 -7.04 -0.48
CA SER A 66 1.44 -7.66 -1.37
C SER A 66 2.87 -7.57 -0.84
N ASN A 67 3.23 -6.49 -0.13
CA ASN A 67 4.52 -6.36 0.54
C ASN A 67 4.64 -7.38 1.69
N TYR A 68 3.63 -7.46 2.55
CA TYR A 68 3.58 -8.43 3.64
C TYR A 68 3.64 -9.87 3.11
N ARG A 69 2.88 -10.21 2.06
CA ARG A 69 2.92 -11.55 1.46
C ARG A 69 4.30 -11.92 0.93
N ALA A 70 5.07 -10.97 0.41
CA ALA A 70 6.40 -11.21 -0.13
C ALA A 70 7.49 -11.35 0.96
N HIS A 71 7.34 -10.66 2.10
CA HIS A 71 8.40 -10.55 3.11
C HIS A 71 8.06 -11.17 4.47
N GLY A 72 6.80 -11.53 4.71
CA GLY A 72 6.30 -11.96 6.02
C GLY A 72 6.29 -10.87 7.09
N ASN A 73 6.56 -9.61 6.71
CA ASN A 73 6.52 -8.44 7.58
C ASN A 73 6.27 -7.16 6.77
N VAL A 74 5.98 -6.06 7.47
CA VAL A 74 6.02 -4.70 6.94
C VAL A 74 7.06 -3.89 7.69
N SER A 75 7.58 -2.84 7.06
CA SER A 75 8.49 -1.90 7.73
C SER A 75 7.80 -1.21 8.92
N SER A 76 8.57 -0.93 9.98
CA SER A 76 8.05 -0.38 11.24
C SER A 76 7.21 0.89 11.08
N GLU A 77 7.58 1.76 10.13
CA GLU A 77 6.84 2.99 9.83
C GLU A 77 5.41 2.76 9.30
N LEU A 78 5.14 1.57 8.77
CA LEU A 78 3.87 1.14 8.19
C LEU A 78 3.10 0.18 9.10
N THR A 79 3.66 -0.28 10.22
CA THR A 79 3.02 -1.27 11.11
C THR A 79 1.63 -0.86 11.55
N GLU A 80 1.45 0.38 12.02
CA GLU A 80 0.14 0.87 12.45
C GLU A 80 -0.87 0.92 11.29
N THR A 81 -0.43 1.45 10.14
CA THR A 81 -1.22 1.50 8.89
C THR A 81 -1.67 0.09 8.49
N PHE A 82 -0.76 -0.88 8.53
CA PHE A 82 -1.03 -2.27 8.21
C PHE A 82 -2.04 -2.90 9.16
N MET A 83 -1.90 -2.70 10.47
CA MET A 83 -2.86 -3.22 11.46
C MET A 83 -4.26 -2.66 11.24
N GLN A 84 -4.38 -1.38 10.90
CA GLN A 84 -5.67 -0.75 10.59
C GLN A 84 -6.27 -1.30 9.29
N VAL A 85 -5.45 -1.52 8.25
CA VAL A 85 -5.88 -2.18 7.02
C VAL A 85 -6.34 -3.61 7.29
N LEU A 86 -5.57 -4.41 8.02
CA LEU A 86 -5.94 -5.78 8.40
C LEU A 86 -7.27 -5.82 9.14
N ALA A 87 -7.48 -4.92 10.10
CA ALA A 87 -8.72 -4.82 10.85
C ALA A 87 -9.93 -4.46 9.98
N SER A 88 -9.71 -3.78 8.85
CA SER A 88 -10.75 -3.42 7.88
C SER A 88 -11.08 -4.52 6.85
N LEU A 89 -10.27 -5.58 6.76
CA LEU A 89 -10.48 -6.63 5.76
C LEU A 89 -11.72 -7.46 6.08
N THR A 90 -12.49 -7.76 5.04
CA THR A 90 -13.56 -8.75 5.12
C THR A 90 -12.97 -10.16 5.27
N PRO A 91 -13.76 -11.15 5.76
CA PRO A 91 -13.31 -12.54 5.81
C PRO A 91 -12.89 -13.10 4.44
N GLN A 92 -13.57 -12.67 3.37
CA GLN A 92 -13.27 -13.08 1.99
C GLN A 92 -11.91 -12.53 1.55
N GLU A 93 -11.63 -11.26 1.82
CA GLU A 93 -10.33 -10.66 1.53
C GLU A 93 -9.21 -11.31 2.35
N MET A 94 -9.43 -11.57 3.65
CA MET A 94 -8.46 -12.28 4.48
C MET A 94 -8.10 -13.65 3.88
N GLN A 95 -9.10 -14.43 3.43
CA GLN A 95 -8.87 -15.71 2.78
C GLN A 95 -8.12 -15.56 1.45
N MET A 96 -8.50 -14.57 0.63
CA MET A 96 -7.84 -14.30 -0.65
C MET A 96 -6.35 -13.98 -0.47
N TRP A 97 -6.02 -13.24 0.59
CA TRP A 97 -4.65 -12.87 0.92
C TRP A 97 -3.91 -13.90 1.78
N LYS A 98 -4.59 -14.98 2.22
CA LYS A 98 -4.07 -16.01 3.12
C LYS A 98 -3.54 -15.46 4.44
N LEU A 99 -4.32 -14.57 5.04
CA LEU A 99 -3.95 -13.86 6.28
C LEU A 99 -4.89 -14.22 7.42
N SER A 100 -4.33 -14.39 8.61
CA SER A 100 -5.10 -14.40 9.86
C SER A 100 -5.30 -12.98 10.40
N ARG A 101 -6.30 -12.80 11.28
CA ARG A 101 -6.54 -11.52 12.00
C ARG A 101 -5.37 -11.10 12.89
N GLU A 102 -4.48 -12.02 13.21
CA GLU A 102 -3.28 -11.79 13.99
C GLU A 102 -2.09 -11.36 13.11
N GLY A 103 -2.27 -11.28 11.79
CA GLY A 103 -1.21 -10.93 10.86
C GLY A 103 -0.18 -12.04 10.74
N HIS A 104 -0.63 -13.31 10.67
CA HIS A 104 0.19 -14.46 10.31
C HIS A 104 -0.26 -15.03 8.95
N LEU A 105 0.69 -15.51 8.15
CA LEU A 105 0.38 -16.26 6.93
C LEU A 105 -0.20 -17.63 7.31
N THR A 106 -1.37 -17.98 6.75
CA THR A 106 -2.05 -19.27 6.96
C THR A 106 -1.94 -20.19 5.75
#